data_AF-A0A9X5HA58-F1
#
_entry.id   AF-A0A9X5HA58-F1
#
_cell.length_a   1.000
_cell.length_b   1.000
_cell.length_c   1.000
_cell.angle_alpha   90.00
_cell.angle_beta   90.00
_cell.angle_gamma   90.00
#
_symmetry.space_group_name_H-M   'P 1'
#
loop_
_entity.id
_entity.type
_entity.pdbx_description
1 polymer ?
#
loop_
_entity_poly.entity_id
_entity_poly.type
_entity_poly.pdbx_seq_one_letter_code
_entity_poly.pdbx_strand_id
1 'polypeptide(L)'
;MVTRAPYRSLRGLAAVTSLVALAAVGCSEASEVVDDAKDGAKKAARQRSVYSLDVGDCYNPNGGKAEGEAYLVEVVPCDEAHQGEVVGEFSLDGGPEYPGGEKVVGIADKRCAVEAQTYAPDTWALPAGVGLSHYTPTRESWATGDRAVSCTYTVEKGTFKGSLNTAKSFEPDQLTFLKGANAVYETLWAHQPVTDDVEAALKDYKAQAKAVAAALGTHVEDLGGIDGTEVGKLRATLTKAAGQWEKAANAPDADAFYLAYDQAFTLIDPDETVAARKELGLATTVPAEDAEVWAS
;
A
#
# COMPACT_ATOMS: atom_id res chain seq x y z
N MET A 1 60.46 20.97 -60.18
CA MET A 1 60.60 22.14 -59.29
C MET A 1 60.69 21.59 -57.87
N VAL A 2 61.85 21.40 -57.23
CA VAL A 2 62.85 22.42 -56.78
C VAL A 2 62.10 23.47 -55.95
N THR A 3 62.26 23.62 -54.62
CA THR A 3 63.47 23.55 -53.77
C THR A 3 63.12 23.37 -52.28
N ARG A 4 64.07 22.80 -51.53
CA ARG A 4 64.12 22.63 -50.06
C ARG A 4 64.51 23.92 -49.31
N ALA A 5 63.93 24.12 -48.11
CA ALA A 5 64.44 24.51 -46.75
C ALA A 5 65.62 25.53 -46.60
N PRO A 6 66.08 26.02 -45.40
CA PRO A 6 65.77 25.69 -43.98
C PRO A 6 65.80 26.89 -42.95
N TYR A 7 65.72 26.57 -41.63
CA TYR A 7 66.32 27.23 -40.42
C TYR A 7 65.38 27.75 -39.31
N ARG A 8 65.34 27.01 -38.17
CA ARG A 8 65.79 27.33 -36.76
C ARG A 8 64.84 28.28 -35.98
N SER A 9 64.56 28.17 -34.68
CA SER A 9 64.98 27.34 -33.53
C SER A 9 64.21 27.87 -32.29
N LEU A 10 63.67 26.98 -31.44
CA LEU A 10 63.37 27.09 -29.99
C LEU A 10 63.03 28.45 -29.33
N ARG A 11 61.80 28.56 -28.81
CA ARG A 11 61.32 29.23 -27.56
C ARG A 11 59.79 29.10 -27.60
N GLY A 12 59.04 28.59 -26.63
CA GLY A 12 59.26 28.17 -25.25
C GLY A 12 57.98 27.49 -24.75
N LEU A 13 58.08 26.87 -23.58
CA LEU A 13 57.02 26.13 -22.88
C LEU A 13 55.71 26.92 -22.69
N ALA A 14 54.57 26.23 -22.74
CA ALA A 14 53.63 26.18 -21.60
C ALA A 14 52.52 25.15 -21.88
N ALA A 15 52.67 23.96 -21.28
CA ALA A 15 51.52 23.15 -20.92
C ALA A 15 50.74 23.92 -19.86
N VAL A 16 49.47 24.25 -20.12
CA VAL A 16 48.56 24.71 -19.07
C VAL A 16 48.07 23.47 -18.33
N THR A 17 48.94 22.93 -17.48
CA THR A 17 48.50 22.18 -16.29
C THR A 17 47.90 23.21 -15.34
N SER A 18 46.58 23.32 -15.33
CA SER A 18 45.89 24.10 -14.29
C SER A 18 46.05 23.35 -12.96
N LEU A 19 47.12 23.69 -12.24
CA LEU A 19 47.24 23.50 -10.80
C LEU A 19 46.07 24.25 -10.15
N VAL A 20 45.16 23.51 -9.52
CA VAL A 20 44.18 24.06 -8.59
C VAL A 20 44.98 24.69 -7.45
N ALA A 21 45.03 26.02 -7.44
CA ALA A 21 45.58 26.78 -6.33
C ALA A 21 44.58 26.73 -5.18
N LEU A 22 44.91 25.94 -4.16
CA LEU A 22 44.30 26.04 -2.84
C LEU A 22 44.65 27.41 -2.24
N ALA A 23 43.70 28.33 -2.32
CA ALA A 23 43.73 29.60 -1.60
C ALA A 23 42.53 29.67 -0.65
N ALA A 24 42.79 29.37 0.62
CA ALA A 24 42.10 29.85 1.82
C ALA A 24 40.60 30.22 1.69
N VAL A 25 39.76 29.26 1.31
CA VAL A 25 38.33 29.26 1.67
C VAL A 25 38.18 28.37 2.89
N GLY A 26 37.39 28.79 3.88
CA GLY A 26 37.24 28.09 5.15
C GLY A 26 36.99 26.59 4.94
N CYS A 27 37.73 25.75 5.68
CA CYS A 27 37.63 24.29 5.58
C CYS A 27 36.21 23.74 5.79
N SER A 28 35.29 24.55 6.33
CA SER A 28 33.88 24.23 6.50
C SER A 28 33.08 24.21 5.19
N GLU A 29 33.36 25.11 4.24
CA GLU A 29 32.57 25.19 3.00
C GLU A 29 33.02 24.15 1.97
N ALA A 30 34.31 23.80 1.98
CA ALA A 30 34.82 22.70 1.16
C ALA A 30 34.35 21.32 1.65
N SER A 31 34.12 21.14 2.96
CA SER A 31 33.52 19.90 3.49
C SER A 31 32.06 19.78 3.11
N GLU A 32 31.28 20.87 3.19
CA GLU A 32 29.85 20.87 2.86
C GLU A 32 29.61 20.50 1.38
N VAL A 33 30.39 21.07 0.46
CA VAL A 33 30.31 20.73 -0.98
C VAL A 33 30.69 19.28 -1.28
N VAL A 34 31.63 18.71 -0.51
CA VAL A 34 32.05 17.31 -0.66
C VAL A 34 31.00 16.35 -0.08
N ASP A 35 30.39 16.70 1.05
CA ASP A 35 29.34 15.91 1.67
C ASP A 35 28.07 15.92 0.79
N ASP A 36 27.68 17.07 0.24
CA ASP A 36 26.58 17.18 -0.72
C ASP A 36 26.82 16.34 -2.00
N ALA A 37 28.04 16.37 -2.53
CA ALA A 37 28.40 15.57 -3.71
C ALA A 37 28.36 14.06 -3.41
N LYS A 38 28.76 13.67 -2.19
CA LYS A 38 28.73 12.28 -1.73
C LYS A 38 27.29 11.80 -1.51
N ASP A 39 26.44 12.63 -0.93
CA ASP A 39 25.02 12.33 -0.74
C ASP A 39 24.29 12.26 -2.08
N GLY A 40 24.61 13.15 -3.02
CA GLY A 40 24.12 13.09 -4.40
C GLY A 40 24.51 11.78 -5.12
N ALA A 41 25.77 11.35 -4.98
CA ALA A 41 26.24 10.09 -5.55
C ALA A 41 25.57 8.86 -4.90
N LYS A 42 25.37 8.89 -3.57
CA LYS A 42 24.67 7.85 -2.81
C LYS A 42 23.22 7.72 -3.26
N LYS A 43 22.52 8.84 -3.40
CA LYS A 43 21.14 8.89 -3.90
C LYS A 43 21.03 8.38 -5.33
N ALA A 44 21.95 8.76 -6.22
CA ALA A 44 21.99 8.25 -7.59
C ALA A 44 22.20 6.73 -7.66
N ALA A 45 23.08 6.17 -6.81
CA ALA A 45 23.32 4.72 -6.75
C ALA A 45 22.12 3.91 -6.22
N ARG A 46 21.25 4.55 -5.43
CA ARG A 46 20.02 3.98 -4.86
C ARG A 46 18.80 4.08 -5.79
N GLN A 47 18.95 4.71 -6.95
CA GLN A 47 17.84 4.84 -7.90
C GLN A 47 17.48 3.48 -8.50
N ARG A 48 16.22 3.09 -8.38
CA ARG A 48 15.66 1.90 -9.01
C ARG A 48 14.37 2.26 -9.70
N SER A 49 14.05 1.48 -10.73
CA SER A 49 12.70 1.53 -11.29
C SER A 49 11.74 0.96 -10.26
N VAL A 50 10.56 1.53 -10.16
CA VAL A 50 9.49 0.98 -9.32
C VAL A 50 9.14 -0.47 -9.70
N TYR A 51 9.36 -0.84 -10.97
CA TYR A 51 9.10 -2.18 -11.50
C TYR A 51 10.23 -3.19 -11.20
N SER A 52 11.30 -2.75 -10.55
CA SER A 52 12.41 -3.61 -10.12
C SER A 52 12.55 -3.63 -8.60
N LEU A 53 11.49 -3.26 -7.88
CA LEU A 53 11.47 -3.30 -6.42
C LEU A 53 11.05 -4.69 -5.97
N ASP A 54 11.74 -5.21 -4.98
CA ASP A 54 11.39 -6.48 -4.36
C ASP A 54 10.49 -6.25 -3.14
N VAL A 55 9.71 -7.26 -2.75
CA VAL A 55 8.93 -7.23 -1.51
C VAL A 55 9.86 -6.98 -0.31
N GLY A 56 9.54 -5.95 0.47
CA GLY A 56 10.32 -5.44 1.59
C GLY A 56 11.26 -4.28 1.25
N ASP A 57 11.34 -3.85 -0.02
CA ASP A 57 12.07 -2.65 -0.37
C ASP A 57 11.34 -1.40 0.13
N CYS A 58 12.05 -0.63 0.96
CA CYS A 58 11.62 0.69 1.41
C CYS A 58 12.15 1.77 0.49
N TYR A 59 11.32 2.75 0.13
CA TYR A 59 11.66 3.72 -0.89
C TYR A 59 11.06 5.11 -0.68
N ASN A 60 11.68 6.08 -1.35
CA ASN A 60 11.19 7.44 -1.47
C ASN A 60 10.93 7.76 -2.96
N PRO A 61 9.69 8.12 -3.33
CA PRO A 61 9.40 8.68 -4.64
C PRO A 61 10.27 9.91 -4.93
N ASN A 62 10.83 10.01 -6.14
CA ASN A 62 11.45 11.26 -6.56
C ASN A 62 10.34 12.26 -6.92
N GLY A 63 10.19 13.33 -6.12
CA GLY A 63 9.11 14.30 -6.29
C GLY A 63 9.06 14.92 -7.69
N GLY A 64 7.93 14.73 -8.38
CA GLY A 64 7.62 15.40 -9.64
C GLY A 64 6.72 14.55 -10.54
N LYS A 65 5.71 15.17 -11.16
CA LYS A 65 4.89 14.54 -12.21
C LYS A 65 5.80 14.12 -13.37
N ALA A 66 6.26 12.88 -13.37
CA ALA A 66 6.86 12.28 -14.55
C ALA A 66 5.72 11.73 -15.41
N GLU A 67 5.12 12.61 -16.21
CA GLU A 67 4.35 12.14 -17.36
C GLU A 67 5.32 11.41 -18.30
N GLY A 68 5.13 10.11 -18.43
CA GLY A 68 5.57 9.36 -19.61
C GLY A 68 6.84 8.52 -19.51
N GLU A 69 7.77 8.76 -18.58
CA GLU A 69 9.03 7.99 -18.53
C GLU A 69 9.47 7.62 -17.11
N ALA A 70 9.23 6.34 -16.78
CA ALA A 70 9.77 5.53 -15.68
C ALA A 70 9.81 6.18 -14.28
N TYR A 71 8.84 5.79 -13.45
CA TYR A 71 8.81 5.96 -11.99
C TYR A 71 10.12 5.44 -11.34
N LEU A 72 11.16 6.28 -11.29
CA LEU A 72 12.36 6.03 -10.51
C LEU A 72 12.08 6.40 -9.05
N VAL A 73 12.51 5.54 -8.14
CA VAL A 73 12.45 5.75 -6.70
C VAL A 73 13.85 5.61 -6.11
N GLU A 74 14.08 6.28 -4.98
CA GLU A 74 15.26 6.05 -4.17
C GLU A 74 14.98 4.91 -3.19
N VAL A 75 15.62 3.75 -3.37
CA VAL A 75 15.54 2.64 -2.41
C VAL A 75 16.46 2.95 -1.22
N VAL A 76 15.90 2.89 -0.01
CA VAL A 76 16.57 3.21 1.24
C VAL A 76 16.42 2.05 2.23
N PRO A 77 17.36 1.87 3.17
CA PRO A 77 17.15 1.00 4.31
C PRO A 77 15.85 1.36 5.06
N CYS A 78 15.07 0.37 5.47
CA CYS A 78 13.79 0.62 6.15
C CYS A 78 13.93 1.31 7.51
N ASP A 79 15.10 1.27 8.15
CA ASP A 79 15.37 2.04 9.37
C ASP A 79 15.65 3.53 9.11
N GLU A 80 15.92 3.90 7.85
CA GLU A 80 15.91 5.29 7.37
C GLU A 80 14.46 5.75 7.12
N ALA A 81 14.24 7.07 7.12
CA ALA A 81 12.92 7.64 6.85
C ALA A 81 12.52 7.39 5.38
N HIS A 82 11.33 6.82 5.17
CA HIS A 82 10.82 6.50 3.85
C HIS A 82 9.32 6.75 3.71
N GLN A 83 8.85 6.82 2.46
CA GLN A 83 7.46 7.10 2.13
C GLN A 83 6.67 5.87 1.71
N GLY A 84 7.35 4.79 1.30
CA GLY A 84 6.68 3.57 0.95
C GLY A 84 7.52 2.32 1.16
N GLU A 85 6.83 1.19 1.26
CA GLU A 85 7.40 -0.15 1.31
C GLU A 85 6.62 -1.06 0.38
N VAL A 86 7.31 -1.88 -0.40
CA VAL A 86 6.67 -2.92 -1.23
C VAL A 86 6.25 -4.08 -0.34
N VAL A 87 4.97 -4.42 -0.36
CA VAL A 87 4.37 -5.43 0.54
C VAL A 87 3.93 -6.69 -0.19
N GLY A 88 3.88 -6.64 -1.52
CA GLY A 88 3.51 -7.76 -2.35
C GLY A 88 3.87 -7.52 -3.81
N GLU A 89 4.01 -8.60 -4.55
CA GLU A 89 4.18 -8.56 -5.99
C GLU A 89 3.47 -9.76 -6.62
N PHE A 90 2.84 -9.52 -7.76
CA PHE A 90 2.35 -10.61 -8.60
C PHE A 90 2.37 -10.22 -10.07
N SER A 91 2.31 -11.22 -10.95
CA SER A 91 2.15 -11.01 -12.39
C SER A 91 0.70 -11.21 -12.82
N LEU A 92 0.24 -10.35 -13.73
CA LEU A 92 -1.06 -10.47 -14.36
C LEU A 92 -1.05 -11.51 -15.46
N ASP A 93 -2.04 -12.40 -15.42
CA ASP A 93 -2.32 -13.32 -16.52
C ASP A 93 -2.90 -12.55 -17.71
N GLY A 94 -2.42 -12.83 -18.92
CA GLY A 94 -2.93 -12.17 -20.11
C GLY A 94 -2.17 -12.47 -21.40
N GLY A 95 -2.79 -12.12 -22.52
CA GLY A 95 -2.18 -12.22 -23.85
C GLY A 95 -1.24 -11.05 -24.18
N PRO A 96 -0.81 -10.95 -25.45
CA PRO A 96 -0.01 -9.82 -25.92
C PRO A 96 -0.79 -8.49 -25.91
N GLU A 97 -2.12 -8.55 -25.98
CA GLU A 97 -2.98 -7.36 -25.95
C GLU A 97 -3.20 -6.83 -24.54
N TYR A 98 -3.08 -5.51 -24.36
CA TYR A 98 -3.30 -4.85 -23.08
C TYR A 98 -4.79 -4.89 -22.71
N PRO A 99 -5.16 -5.46 -21.54
CA PRO A 99 -6.56 -5.67 -21.15
C PRO A 99 -7.33 -4.38 -20.81
N GLY A 100 -6.65 -3.24 -20.74
CA GLY A 100 -7.22 -1.95 -20.35
C GLY A 100 -6.93 -1.60 -18.89
N GLY A 101 -6.72 -0.30 -18.62
CA GLY A 101 -6.29 0.19 -17.30
C GLY A 101 -7.27 -0.14 -16.18
N GLU A 102 -8.57 0.05 -16.41
CA GLU A 102 -9.60 -0.24 -15.39
C GLU A 102 -9.59 -1.72 -14.97
N LYS A 103 -9.41 -2.64 -15.92
CA LYS A 103 -9.33 -4.07 -15.61
C LYS A 103 -8.05 -4.42 -14.84
N VAL A 104 -6.94 -3.77 -15.18
CA VAL A 104 -5.66 -3.94 -14.48
C VAL A 104 -5.77 -3.45 -13.04
N VAL A 105 -6.25 -2.23 -12.84
CA VAL A 105 -6.45 -1.61 -11.52
C VAL A 105 -7.41 -2.45 -10.68
N GLY A 106 -8.56 -2.85 -11.22
CA GLY A 106 -9.51 -3.68 -10.47
C GLY A 106 -8.99 -5.08 -10.07
N ILE A 107 -7.99 -5.62 -10.77
CA ILE A 107 -7.28 -6.84 -10.33
C ILE A 107 -6.26 -6.48 -9.24
N ALA A 108 -5.55 -5.37 -9.41
CA ALA A 108 -4.55 -4.88 -8.48
C ALA A 108 -5.16 -4.53 -7.12
N ASP A 109 -6.25 -3.76 -7.06
CA ASP A 109 -6.96 -3.43 -5.82
C ASP A 109 -7.27 -4.69 -5.01
N LYS A 110 -7.84 -5.71 -5.65
CA LYS A 110 -8.25 -6.96 -5.00
C LYS A 110 -7.09 -7.80 -4.53
N ARG A 111 -6.07 -7.99 -5.36
CA ARG A 111 -4.92 -8.85 -5.01
C ARG A 111 -3.99 -8.15 -4.03
N CYS A 112 -3.76 -6.85 -4.18
CA CYS A 112 -2.92 -6.10 -3.28
C CYS A 112 -3.48 -6.02 -1.86
N ALA A 113 -4.80 -5.95 -1.68
CA ALA A 113 -5.39 -6.05 -0.35
C ALA A 113 -5.00 -7.38 0.35
N VAL A 114 -5.04 -8.49 -0.37
CA VAL A 114 -4.66 -9.82 0.16
C VAL A 114 -3.17 -9.91 0.47
N GLU A 115 -2.30 -9.44 -0.44
CA GLU A 115 -0.86 -9.44 -0.22
C GLU A 115 -0.48 -8.55 0.97
N ALA A 116 -1.06 -7.35 1.05
CA ALA A 116 -0.81 -6.40 2.13
C ALA A 116 -1.21 -6.95 3.51
N GLN A 117 -2.36 -7.61 3.61
CA GLN A 117 -2.80 -8.28 4.85
C GLN A 117 -1.93 -9.48 5.20
N THR A 118 -1.34 -10.16 4.22
CA THR A 118 -0.37 -11.23 4.48
C THR A 118 0.93 -10.67 5.04
N TYR A 119 1.33 -9.48 4.60
CA TYR A 119 2.56 -8.80 5.03
C TYR A 119 2.42 -8.10 6.39
N ALA A 120 1.31 -7.39 6.59
CA ALA A 120 0.94 -6.67 7.81
C ALA A 120 -0.51 -7.00 8.20
N PRO A 121 -0.74 -8.11 8.92
CA PRO A 121 -2.09 -8.58 9.25
C PRO A 121 -2.94 -7.61 10.07
N ASP A 122 -2.32 -6.84 10.98
CA ASP A 122 -3.00 -5.85 11.82
C ASP A 122 -2.93 -4.46 11.17
N THR A 123 -3.92 -4.14 10.33
CA THR A 123 -4.01 -2.86 9.62
C THR A 123 -4.14 -1.66 10.56
N TRP A 124 -4.64 -1.86 11.79
CA TRP A 124 -4.75 -0.80 12.79
C TRP A 124 -3.41 -0.45 13.44
N ALA A 125 -2.41 -1.32 13.29
CA ALA A 125 -1.06 -1.10 13.78
C ALA A 125 -0.20 -0.30 12.77
N LEU A 126 -0.72 0.01 11.58
CA LEU A 126 -0.01 0.78 10.58
C LEU A 126 0.25 2.22 11.08
N PRO A 127 1.39 2.84 10.72
CA PRO A 127 1.64 4.24 11.02
C PRO A 127 0.55 5.13 10.44
N ALA A 128 0.19 6.20 11.15
CA ALA A 128 -0.86 7.11 10.72
C ALA A 128 -0.62 7.68 9.31
N GLY A 129 -1.65 7.59 8.45
CA GLY A 129 -1.61 8.07 7.08
C GLY A 129 -0.93 7.13 6.08
N VAL A 130 -0.46 5.95 6.52
CA VAL A 130 -0.01 4.89 5.62
C VAL A 130 -1.23 4.16 5.07
N GLY A 131 -1.40 4.17 3.75
CA GLY A 131 -2.47 3.50 3.04
C GLY A 131 -1.95 2.59 1.93
N LEU A 132 -2.77 1.62 1.52
CA LEU A 132 -2.44 0.71 0.44
C LEU A 132 -2.49 1.44 -0.90
N SER A 133 -1.49 1.18 -1.73
CA SER A 133 -1.39 1.64 -3.11
C SER A 133 -0.77 0.54 -3.97
N HIS A 134 -0.66 0.80 -5.27
CA HIS A 134 -0.08 -0.14 -6.21
C HIS A 134 0.57 0.55 -7.41
N TYR A 135 1.58 -0.09 -7.97
CA TYR A 135 2.07 0.19 -9.30
C TYR A 135 1.60 -0.91 -10.23
N THR A 136 1.08 -0.50 -11.38
CA THR A 136 0.52 -1.40 -12.38
C THR A 136 1.22 -1.22 -13.73
N PRO A 137 1.23 -2.25 -14.59
CA PRO A 137 1.84 -2.12 -15.90
C PRO A 137 1.02 -1.15 -16.75
N THR A 138 1.70 -0.35 -17.58
CA THR A 138 1.05 0.53 -18.55
C THR A 138 0.83 -0.20 -19.88
N ARG A 139 0.10 0.42 -20.82
CA ARG A 139 -0.02 -0.13 -22.18
C ARG A 139 1.35 -0.29 -22.84
N GLU A 140 2.23 0.67 -22.62
CA GLU A 140 3.58 0.74 -23.19
C GLU A 140 4.47 -0.35 -22.60
N SER A 141 4.51 -0.50 -21.27
CA SER A 141 5.30 -1.57 -20.64
C SER A 141 4.72 -2.96 -20.95
N TRP A 142 3.39 -3.07 -21.07
CA TRP A 142 2.75 -4.31 -21.50
C TRP A 142 3.18 -4.76 -22.90
N ALA A 143 3.39 -3.82 -23.83
CA ALA A 143 3.84 -4.11 -25.19
C ALA A 143 5.27 -4.69 -25.21
N THR A 144 6.08 -4.44 -24.18
CA THR A 144 7.43 -5.00 -24.02
C THR A 144 7.50 -6.20 -23.07
N GLY A 145 6.34 -6.67 -22.58
CA GLY A 145 6.23 -7.90 -21.79
C GLY A 145 6.05 -7.69 -20.29
N ASP A 146 5.97 -6.46 -19.80
CA ASP A 146 5.71 -6.19 -18.38
C ASP A 146 4.27 -6.59 -18.00
N ARG A 147 4.17 -7.39 -16.94
CA ARG A 147 2.91 -7.87 -16.36
C ARG A 147 2.90 -7.69 -14.84
N ALA A 148 3.94 -7.07 -14.27
CA ALA A 148 4.14 -7.02 -12.84
C ALA A 148 3.25 -5.96 -12.19
N VAL A 149 2.66 -6.31 -11.07
CA VAL A 149 1.97 -5.40 -10.16
C VAL A 149 2.74 -5.44 -8.85
N SER A 150 3.15 -4.27 -8.38
CA SER A 150 3.81 -4.10 -7.07
C SER A 150 2.81 -3.44 -6.12
N CYS A 151 2.47 -4.13 -5.04
CA CYS A 151 1.60 -3.66 -3.98
C CYS A 151 2.45 -2.95 -2.93
N THR A 152 2.01 -1.77 -2.48
CA THR A 152 2.84 -0.92 -1.61
C THR A 152 2.01 -0.30 -0.50
N TYR A 153 2.54 -0.24 0.71
CA TYR A 153 2.05 0.69 1.71
C TYR A 153 2.79 2.01 1.56
N THR A 154 2.05 3.12 1.47
CA THR A 154 2.63 4.45 1.24
C THR A 154 1.97 5.51 2.12
N VAL A 155 2.73 6.53 2.53
CA VAL A 155 2.22 7.74 3.17
C VAL A 155 2.28 8.92 2.21
N GLU A 156 1.17 9.64 2.03
CA GLU A 156 1.13 10.79 1.12
C GLU A 156 2.00 11.96 1.59
N LYS A 157 2.05 12.19 2.91
CA LYS A 157 2.75 13.32 3.53
C LYS A 157 3.59 12.85 4.71
N GLY A 158 4.85 13.27 4.71
CA GLY A 158 5.80 12.86 5.74
C GLY A 158 6.49 11.54 5.39
N THR A 159 7.00 10.86 6.41
CA THR A 159 7.76 9.61 6.28
C THR A 159 7.54 8.76 7.53
N PHE A 160 7.74 7.45 7.41
CA PHE A 160 7.82 6.53 8.54
C PHE A 160 9.17 5.80 8.55
N LYS A 161 9.41 5.01 9.59
CA LYS A 161 10.63 4.21 9.79
C LYS A 161 10.26 2.84 10.30
N GLY A 162 11.15 1.88 10.04
CA GLY A 162 10.92 0.47 10.30
C GLY A 162 10.17 -0.19 9.15
N SER A 163 10.40 -1.49 8.95
CA SER A 163 9.59 -2.30 8.03
C SER A 163 8.22 -2.58 8.64
N LEU A 164 7.20 -2.61 7.80
CA LEU A 164 5.82 -2.95 8.10
C LEU A 164 5.59 -4.47 8.13
N ASN A 165 6.61 -5.29 7.86
CA ASN A 165 6.49 -6.75 7.89
C ASN A 165 6.28 -7.26 9.31
N THR A 166 5.03 -7.48 9.67
CA THR A 166 4.63 -7.92 11.02
C THR A 166 4.03 -9.32 11.02
N ALA A 167 3.89 -9.96 9.86
CA ALA A 167 3.25 -11.26 9.69
C ALA A 167 3.74 -12.35 10.66
N LYS A 168 5.03 -12.33 11.02
CA LYS A 168 5.65 -13.33 11.89
C LYS A 168 5.55 -13.01 13.39
N SER A 169 4.93 -11.90 13.75
CA SER A 169 4.87 -11.38 15.12
C SER A 169 3.56 -11.73 15.84
N PHE A 170 2.65 -12.45 15.18
CA PHE A 170 1.32 -12.76 15.70
C PHE A 170 1.17 -14.25 16.03
N GLU A 171 0.51 -14.53 17.15
CA GLU A 171 0.07 -15.86 17.55
C GLU A 171 -1.08 -16.38 16.67
N PRO A 172 -1.34 -17.70 16.63
CA PRO A 172 -2.39 -18.28 15.79
C PRO A 172 -3.79 -17.68 15.99
N ASP A 173 -4.18 -17.40 17.23
CA ASP A 173 -5.49 -16.83 17.55
C ASP A 173 -5.60 -15.37 17.07
N GLN A 174 -4.51 -14.61 17.19
CA GLN A 174 -4.43 -13.24 16.66
C GLN A 174 -4.57 -13.23 15.15
N LEU A 175 -3.86 -14.11 14.44
CA LEU A 175 -3.96 -14.26 12.98
C LEU A 175 -5.36 -14.69 12.55
N THR A 176 -6.00 -15.59 13.31
CA THR A 176 -7.37 -16.04 13.07
C THR A 176 -8.37 -14.89 13.19
N PHE A 177 -8.26 -14.11 14.27
CA PHE A 177 -9.05 -12.90 14.47
C PHE A 177 -8.87 -11.90 13.32
N LEU A 178 -7.62 -11.53 13.02
CA LEU A 178 -7.28 -10.52 12.02
C LEU A 178 -7.74 -10.92 10.62
N LYS A 179 -7.53 -12.19 10.23
CA LYS A 179 -7.97 -12.71 8.93
C LYS A 179 -9.48 -12.57 8.75
N GLY A 180 -10.27 -12.95 9.76
CA GLY A 180 -11.72 -12.86 9.66
C GLY A 180 -12.23 -11.42 9.68
N ALA A 181 -11.67 -10.56 10.53
CA ALA A 181 -12.02 -9.14 10.58
C ALA A 181 -11.71 -8.44 9.25
N ASN A 182 -10.52 -8.66 8.70
CA ASN A 182 -10.10 -8.12 7.41
C ASN A 182 -10.99 -8.65 6.28
N ALA A 183 -11.35 -9.95 6.28
CA ALA A 183 -12.23 -10.51 5.25
C ALA A 183 -13.62 -9.86 5.25
N VAL A 184 -14.18 -9.52 6.41
CA VAL A 184 -15.47 -8.80 6.51
C VAL A 184 -15.34 -7.40 5.92
N TYR A 185 -14.30 -6.65 6.29
CA TYR A 185 -14.03 -5.30 5.78
C TYR A 185 -13.85 -5.29 4.26
N GLU A 186 -12.96 -6.14 3.74
CA GLU A 186 -12.72 -6.22 2.29
C GLU A 186 -13.96 -6.65 1.52
N THR A 187 -14.74 -7.58 2.06
CA THR A 187 -15.98 -8.02 1.42
C THR A 187 -17.00 -6.89 1.35
N LEU A 188 -17.10 -6.06 2.39
CA LEU A 188 -17.97 -4.88 2.37
C LEU A 188 -17.56 -3.94 1.22
N TRP A 189 -16.30 -3.53 1.16
CA TRP A 189 -15.84 -2.55 0.17
C TRP A 189 -15.77 -3.09 -1.26
N ALA A 190 -15.31 -4.34 -1.44
CA ALA A 190 -15.24 -4.96 -2.77
C ALA A 190 -16.62 -5.15 -3.43
N HIS A 191 -17.69 -5.16 -2.63
CA HIS A 191 -19.06 -5.28 -3.09
C HIS A 191 -19.87 -3.99 -2.94
N GLN A 192 -19.26 -2.88 -2.50
CA GLN A 192 -19.94 -1.60 -2.36
C GLN A 192 -20.50 -1.16 -3.72
N PRO A 193 -21.81 -0.89 -3.83
CA PRO A 193 -22.39 -0.35 -5.05
C PRO A 193 -21.82 1.03 -5.39
N VAL A 194 -21.70 1.32 -6.69
CA VAL A 194 -21.12 2.59 -7.19
C VAL A 194 -21.98 3.80 -6.86
N THR A 195 -23.28 3.59 -6.67
CA THR A 195 -24.25 4.62 -6.29
C THR A 195 -24.74 4.37 -4.87
N ASP A 196 -24.93 5.45 -4.13
CA ASP A 196 -25.57 5.53 -2.82
C ASP A 196 -27.11 5.45 -2.88
N ASP A 197 -27.70 5.47 -4.08
CA ASP A 197 -29.12 5.25 -4.29
C ASP A 197 -29.45 3.76 -4.13
N VAL A 198 -29.74 3.37 -2.89
CA VAL A 198 -30.09 1.99 -2.53
C VAL A 198 -31.34 1.51 -3.26
N GLU A 199 -32.33 2.36 -3.53
CA GLU A 199 -33.54 1.94 -4.25
C GLU A 199 -33.22 1.58 -5.70
N ALA A 200 -32.43 2.42 -6.37
CA ALA A 200 -32.00 2.19 -7.74
C ALA A 200 -31.05 0.97 -7.84
N ALA A 201 -30.19 0.75 -6.84
CA ALA A 201 -29.19 -0.31 -6.81
C ALA A 201 -29.52 -1.46 -5.83
N LEU A 202 -30.79 -1.64 -5.46
CA LEU A 202 -31.19 -2.59 -4.39
C LEU A 202 -30.67 -4.01 -4.63
N LYS A 203 -30.63 -4.44 -5.90
CA LYS A 203 -30.10 -5.75 -6.27
C LYS A 203 -28.62 -5.91 -5.88
N ASP A 204 -27.81 -4.88 -6.09
CA ASP A 204 -26.37 -4.90 -5.85
C ASP A 204 -26.07 -4.78 -4.35
N TYR A 205 -26.81 -3.91 -3.66
CA TYR A 205 -26.80 -3.84 -2.19
C TYR A 205 -27.19 -5.17 -1.52
N LYS A 206 -28.20 -5.88 -2.04
CA LYS A 206 -28.54 -7.23 -1.57
C LYS A 206 -27.44 -8.25 -1.86
N ALA A 207 -26.72 -8.11 -2.97
CA ALA A 207 -25.59 -8.97 -3.29
C ALA A 207 -24.40 -8.73 -2.34
N GLN A 208 -24.10 -7.47 -2.03
CA GLN A 208 -23.14 -7.10 -0.99
C GLN A 208 -23.55 -7.69 0.36
N ALA A 209 -24.80 -7.49 0.77
CA ALA A 209 -25.29 -7.97 2.04
C ALA A 209 -25.14 -9.49 2.18
N LYS A 210 -25.38 -10.23 1.10
CA LYS A 210 -25.17 -11.68 1.06
C LYS A 210 -23.70 -12.06 1.22
N ALA A 211 -22.80 -11.32 0.57
CA ALA A 211 -21.36 -11.58 0.65
C ALA A 211 -20.84 -11.29 2.07
N VAL A 212 -21.22 -10.15 2.66
CA VAL A 212 -20.83 -9.77 4.02
C VAL A 212 -21.38 -10.76 5.06
N ALA A 213 -22.62 -11.22 4.91
CA ALA A 213 -23.18 -12.27 5.76
C ALA A 213 -22.34 -13.55 5.74
N ALA A 214 -21.87 -13.99 4.57
CA ALA A 214 -21.03 -15.18 4.45
C ALA A 214 -19.64 -14.98 5.08
N ALA A 215 -19.03 -13.81 4.90
CA ALA A 215 -17.75 -13.46 5.54
C ALA A 215 -17.89 -13.43 7.07
N LEU A 216 -18.95 -12.81 7.59
CA LEU A 216 -19.27 -12.80 9.02
C LEU A 216 -19.52 -14.20 9.57
N GLY A 217 -20.25 -15.06 8.84
CA GLY A 217 -20.48 -16.44 9.24
C GLY A 217 -19.17 -17.21 9.43
N THR A 218 -18.24 -17.05 8.48
CA THR A 218 -16.89 -17.66 8.57
C THR A 218 -16.12 -17.09 9.77
N HIS A 219 -16.11 -15.77 9.95
CA HIS A 219 -15.41 -15.15 11.07
C HIS A 219 -15.98 -15.58 12.42
N VAL A 220 -17.30 -15.65 12.57
CA VAL A 220 -17.99 -16.12 13.78
C VAL A 220 -17.64 -17.57 14.12
N GLU A 221 -17.55 -18.45 13.11
CA GLU A 221 -17.12 -19.83 13.27
C GLU A 221 -15.68 -19.89 13.78
N ASP A 222 -14.76 -19.17 13.13
CA ASP A 222 -13.34 -19.10 13.48
C ASP A 222 -13.12 -18.54 14.90
N LEU A 223 -13.84 -17.47 15.27
CA LEU A 223 -13.82 -16.91 16.64
C LEU A 223 -14.28 -17.93 17.70
N GLY A 224 -15.01 -18.98 17.30
CA GLY A 224 -15.40 -20.05 18.21
C GLY A 224 -14.25 -20.94 18.67
N GLY A 225 -13.11 -20.89 18.00
CA GLY A 225 -11.87 -21.55 18.41
C GLY A 225 -10.98 -20.72 19.35
N ILE A 226 -11.34 -19.46 19.63
CA ILE A 226 -10.52 -18.54 20.43
C ILE A 226 -11.13 -18.37 21.82
N ASP A 227 -10.32 -18.60 22.85
CA ASP A 227 -10.71 -18.38 24.24
C ASP A 227 -10.68 -16.88 24.58
N GLY A 228 -11.69 -16.41 25.32
CA GLY A 228 -11.75 -15.01 25.74
C GLY A 228 -13.16 -14.53 26.07
N THR A 229 -13.30 -13.70 27.09
CA THR A 229 -14.60 -13.15 27.48
C THR A 229 -15.04 -12.07 26.49
N GLU A 230 -14.13 -11.17 26.11
CA GLU A 230 -14.43 -10.10 25.17
C GLU A 230 -14.53 -10.64 23.73
N VAL A 231 -13.68 -11.60 23.35
CA VAL A 231 -13.83 -12.35 22.09
C VAL A 231 -15.18 -13.05 22.01
N GLY A 232 -15.61 -13.72 23.09
CA GLY A 232 -16.92 -14.36 23.17
C GLY A 232 -18.10 -13.39 23.02
N LYS A 233 -18.01 -12.18 23.59
CA LYS A 233 -19.01 -11.12 23.41
C LYS A 233 -19.03 -10.61 21.97
N LEU A 234 -17.87 -10.31 21.39
CA LEU A 234 -17.79 -9.89 19.99
C LEU A 234 -18.39 -10.94 19.06
N ARG A 235 -18.06 -12.22 19.25
CA ARG A 235 -18.67 -13.31 18.47
C ARG A 235 -20.19 -13.28 18.55
N ALA A 236 -20.76 -13.03 19.73
CA ALA A 236 -22.22 -12.92 19.89
C ALA A 236 -22.81 -11.68 19.18
N THR A 237 -22.11 -10.54 19.19
CA THR A 237 -22.46 -9.35 18.41
C THR A 237 -22.42 -9.64 16.91
N LEU A 238 -21.32 -10.19 16.41
CA LEU A 238 -21.14 -10.53 14.99
C LEU A 238 -22.10 -11.63 14.51
N THR A 239 -22.52 -12.55 15.39
CA THR A 239 -23.59 -13.51 15.10
C THR A 239 -24.91 -12.80 14.80
N LYS A 240 -25.25 -11.74 15.58
CA LYS A 240 -26.43 -10.93 15.30
C LYS A 240 -26.25 -10.13 14.01
N ALA A 241 -25.06 -9.58 13.78
CA ALA A 241 -24.74 -8.85 12.55
C ALA A 241 -24.95 -9.73 11.32
N ALA A 242 -24.41 -10.96 11.32
CA ALA A 242 -24.59 -11.93 10.24
C ALA A 242 -26.07 -12.16 9.93
N GLY A 243 -26.90 -12.36 10.97
CA GLY A 243 -28.35 -12.54 10.79
C GLY A 243 -29.07 -11.30 10.23
N GLN A 244 -28.59 -10.09 10.52
CA GLN A 244 -29.16 -8.86 9.92
C GLN A 244 -28.70 -8.68 8.48
N TRP A 245 -27.44 -8.95 8.17
CA TRP A 245 -26.92 -8.98 6.80
C TRP A 245 -27.65 -10.02 5.93
N GLU A 246 -27.98 -11.20 6.47
CA GLU A 246 -28.81 -12.20 5.79
C GLU A 246 -30.25 -11.71 5.55
N LYS A 247 -30.86 -11.00 6.51
CA LYS A 247 -32.18 -10.41 6.31
C LYS A 247 -32.15 -9.33 5.24
N ALA A 248 -31.14 -8.45 5.24
CA ALA A 248 -30.96 -7.43 4.22
C ALA A 248 -30.82 -8.08 2.84
N ALA A 249 -29.97 -9.11 2.71
CA ALA A 249 -29.79 -9.87 1.48
C ALA A 249 -31.10 -10.47 0.92
N ASN A 250 -32.04 -10.83 1.79
CA ASN A 250 -33.32 -11.45 1.45
C ASN A 250 -34.52 -10.50 1.54
N ALA A 251 -34.30 -9.20 1.73
CA ALA A 251 -35.37 -8.22 1.91
C ALA A 251 -36.33 -8.20 0.70
N PRO A 252 -37.66 -8.17 0.91
CA PRO A 252 -38.64 -8.15 -0.17
C PRO A 252 -38.67 -6.83 -0.96
N ASP A 253 -38.28 -5.72 -0.32
CA ASP A 253 -38.30 -4.36 -0.83
C ASP A 253 -37.21 -3.50 -0.15
N ALA A 254 -37.09 -2.24 -0.57
CA ALA A 254 -36.10 -1.30 -0.04
C ALA A 254 -36.34 -0.95 1.43
N ASP A 255 -37.60 -0.78 1.85
CA ASP A 255 -37.93 -0.46 3.25
C ASP A 255 -37.46 -1.57 4.21
N ALA A 256 -37.75 -2.84 3.88
CA ALA A 256 -37.26 -3.97 4.65
C ALA A 256 -35.74 -4.13 4.58
N PHE A 257 -35.12 -3.72 3.46
CA PHE A 257 -33.68 -3.73 3.30
C PHE A 257 -33.02 -2.74 4.26
N TYR A 258 -33.46 -1.49 4.28
CA TYR A 258 -32.91 -0.45 5.15
C TYR A 258 -32.97 -0.84 6.62
N LEU A 259 -34.12 -1.32 7.10
CA LEU A 259 -34.28 -1.73 8.50
C LEU A 259 -33.29 -2.81 8.94
N ALA A 260 -32.97 -3.75 8.04
CA ALA A 260 -32.01 -4.80 8.31
C ALA A 260 -30.56 -4.32 8.12
N TYR A 261 -30.29 -3.58 7.03
CA TYR A 261 -28.96 -3.08 6.67
C TYR A 261 -28.42 -2.12 7.72
N ASP A 262 -29.22 -1.16 8.19
CA ASP A 262 -28.80 -0.19 9.21
C ASP A 262 -28.36 -0.90 10.50
N GLN A 263 -29.17 -1.86 10.97
CA GLN A 263 -28.83 -2.68 12.13
C GLN A 263 -27.57 -3.53 11.87
N ALA A 264 -27.45 -4.08 10.66
CA ALA A 264 -26.31 -4.90 10.28
C ALA A 264 -25.01 -4.09 10.26
N PHE A 265 -25.07 -2.86 9.75
CA PHE A 265 -23.95 -1.93 9.65
C PHE A 265 -23.50 -1.43 11.03
N THR A 266 -24.44 -1.05 11.90
CA THR A 266 -24.13 -0.68 13.31
C THR A 266 -23.46 -1.83 14.07
N LEU A 267 -23.86 -3.08 13.84
CA LEU A 267 -23.31 -4.23 14.57
C LEU A 267 -21.90 -4.65 14.11
N ILE A 268 -21.38 -4.07 13.02
CA ILE A 268 -20.00 -4.26 12.56
C ILE A 268 -19.13 -3.01 12.77
N ASP A 269 -19.60 -2.07 13.59
CA ASP A 269 -18.83 -0.90 13.98
C ASP A 269 -17.44 -1.30 14.52
N PRO A 270 -16.35 -0.72 14.02
CA PRO A 270 -14.99 -0.92 14.52
C PRO A 270 -14.86 -0.82 16.05
N ASP A 271 -15.61 0.06 16.71
CA ASP A 271 -15.54 0.21 18.17
C ASP A 271 -15.98 -1.06 18.91
N GLU A 272 -16.87 -1.87 18.32
CA GLU A 272 -17.32 -3.14 18.90
C GLU A 272 -16.17 -4.17 19.01
N THR A 273 -15.13 -4.05 18.19
CA THR A 273 -13.99 -5.00 18.18
C THR A 273 -12.90 -4.63 19.20
N VAL A 274 -12.85 -3.37 19.67
CA VAL A 274 -11.74 -2.84 20.50
C VAL A 274 -11.50 -3.67 21.77
N ALA A 275 -12.56 -4.11 22.45
CA ALA A 275 -12.42 -4.90 23.67
C ALA A 275 -11.78 -6.27 23.41
N ALA A 276 -12.18 -6.94 22.33
CA ALA A 276 -11.61 -8.22 21.91
C ALA A 276 -10.16 -8.06 21.41
N ARG A 277 -9.86 -7.01 20.64
CA ARG A 277 -8.49 -6.68 20.23
C ARG A 277 -7.58 -6.48 21.43
N LYS A 278 -8.06 -5.75 22.45
CA LYS A 278 -7.32 -5.54 23.70
C LYS A 278 -7.06 -6.86 24.43
N GLU A 279 -8.06 -7.74 24.52
CA GLU A 279 -7.92 -9.08 25.12
C GLU A 279 -6.87 -9.92 24.38
N LEU A 280 -6.82 -9.80 23.05
CA LEU A 280 -5.85 -10.49 22.18
C LEU A 280 -4.49 -9.78 22.07
N GLY A 281 -4.30 -8.61 22.67
CA GLY A 281 -3.05 -7.84 22.56
C GLY A 281 -2.78 -7.26 21.17
N LEU A 282 -3.82 -6.99 20.38
CA LEU A 282 -3.77 -6.34 19.07
C LEU A 282 -3.86 -4.81 19.19
N ALA A 283 -3.61 -4.08 18.10
CA ALA A 283 -3.81 -2.64 18.07
C ALA A 283 -5.29 -2.29 18.34
N THR A 284 -5.52 -1.27 19.18
CA THR A 284 -6.87 -0.90 19.66
C THR A 284 -7.35 0.47 19.20
N THR A 285 -6.52 1.20 18.46
CA THR A 285 -6.90 2.51 17.91
C THR A 285 -7.62 2.29 16.60
N VAL A 286 -8.89 2.66 16.55
CA VAL A 286 -9.67 2.65 15.31
C VAL A 286 -9.03 3.63 14.30
N PRO A 287 -8.71 3.20 13.07
CA PRO A 287 -8.24 4.08 12.01
C PRO A 287 -9.21 5.23 11.76
N ALA A 288 -8.69 6.41 11.41
CA ALA A 288 -9.54 7.59 11.22
C ALA A 288 -10.54 7.42 10.06
N GLU A 289 -10.12 6.80 8.95
CA GLU A 289 -11.01 6.47 7.83
C GLU A 289 -12.18 5.57 8.25
N ASP A 290 -11.92 4.59 9.11
CA ASP A 290 -12.94 3.69 9.63
C ASP A 290 -13.85 4.45 10.61
N ALA A 291 -13.31 5.31 11.47
CA ALA A 291 -14.13 6.11 12.38
C ALA A 291 -15.06 7.07 11.62
N GLU A 292 -14.61 7.65 10.50
CA GLU A 292 -15.42 8.58 9.69
C GLU A 292 -16.60 7.88 9.02
N VAL A 293 -16.42 6.66 8.53
CA VAL A 293 -17.47 5.88 7.84
C VAL A 293 -18.61 5.47 8.79
N TRP A 294 -18.33 5.24 10.07
CA TRP A 294 -19.35 4.84 11.06
C TRP A 294 -19.88 6.01 11.91
N ALA A 295 -19.26 7.19 11.84
CA ALA A 295 -19.75 8.40 12.52
C ALA A 295 -20.85 9.17 11.76
N SER A 296 -21.11 8.81 10.50
CA SER A 296 -22.11 9.42 9.61
C SER A 296 -23.49 8.80 9.72
#